data_AF-A0A835PF23-F1
#
_entry.id   AF-A0A835PF23-F1
#
_cell.length_a   1.000
_cell.length_b   1.000
_cell.length_c   1.000
_cell.angle_alpha   90.00
_cell.angle_beta   90.00
_cell.angle_gamma   90.00
#
_symmetry.space_group_name_H-M   'P 1'
#
loop_
_entity.id
_entity.type
_entity.pdbx_description
1 polymer ?
#
loop_
_entity_poly.entity_id
_entity_poly.type
_entity_poly.pdbx_seq_one_letter_code
_entity_poly.pdbx_strand_id
1 'polypeptide(L)'
;MTIESAHKKGAGSTKNGRDSRGKRLGVKIYGDQAAKPGAIIVRQRGTKFHPGNNVGLGKDFTIFSLIDGVVKFEKFGPDKKKISVYPRVEQPENSNSYRARKREYFRLQRERKKAKKEGILSPQLVLASGTNFSGAAPLC
;
A
#
# COMPACT_ATOMS: atom_id res chain seq x y z
N MET A 1 -43.80 61.57 31.90
CA MET A 1 -42.56 60.79 31.70
C MET A 1 -42.97 59.36 31.36
N THR A 2 -43.43 59.17 30.12
CA THR A 2 -43.91 57.88 29.59
C THR A 2 -42.73 57.13 28.98
N ILE A 3 -42.43 55.95 29.50
CA ILE A 3 -41.40 55.06 28.96
C ILE A 3 -41.99 54.37 27.72
N GLU A 4 -41.52 54.76 26.54
CA GLU A 4 -41.82 54.07 25.29
C GLU A 4 -40.96 52.80 25.16
N SER A 5 -41.65 51.67 25.03
CA SER A 5 -41.23 50.43 24.36
C SER A 5 -39.77 49.97 24.54
N ALA A 6 -39.56 49.06 25.47
CA ALA A 6 -38.47 48.09 25.35
C ALA A 6 -38.75 47.16 24.16
N HIS A 7 -38.27 47.53 22.97
CA HIS A 7 -38.31 46.62 21.82
C HIS A 7 -37.40 45.42 22.11
N LYS A 8 -37.99 44.23 22.30
CA LYS A 8 -37.23 42.98 22.22
C LYS A 8 -36.73 42.89 20.79
N LYS A 9 -35.43 43.16 20.57
CA LYS A 9 -34.78 42.76 19.33
C LYS A 9 -34.89 41.25 19.29
N GLY A 10 -35.85 40.75 18.51
CA GLY A 10 -36.05 39.33 18.31
C GLY A 10 -34.70 38.74 17.93
N ALA A 11 -34.11 37.96 18.83
CA ALA A 11 -32.91 37.20 18.55
C ALA A 11 -33.33 36.13 17.54
N GLY A 12 -33.33 36.49 16.26
CA GLY A 12 -33.41 35.53 15.19
C GLY A 12 -32.28 34.53 15.40
N SER A 13 -32.60 33.23 15.36
CA SER A 13 -31.59 32.18 15.40
C SER A 13 -30.62 32.40 14.24
N THR A 14 -29.46 32.97 14.53
CA THR A 14 -28.40 33.11 13.53
C THR A 14 -27.86 31.71 13.28
N LYS A 15 -28.01 31.20 12.05
CA LYS A 15 -27.50 29.87 11.71
C LYS A 15 -25.98 29.91 11.79
N ASN A 16 -25.43 29.34 12.87
CA ASN A 16 -24.00 29.11 13.04
C ASN A 16 -23.58 27.93 12.13
N GLY A 17 -23.43 28.20 10.83
CA GLY A 17 -23.14 27.21 9.79
C GLY A 17 -21.68 27.18 9.32
N ARG A 18 -20.72 27.60 10.16
CA ARG A 18 -19.29 27.58 9.79
C ARG A 18 -18.66 26.27 10.24
N ASP A 19 -18.38 25.40 9.28
CA ASP A 19 -17.57 24.20 9.51
C ASP A 19 -16.40 24.14 8.51
N SER A 20 -15.33 23.47 8.92
CA SER A 20 -14.13 23.27 8.12
C SER A 20 -14.18 21.91 7.41
N ARG A 21 -13.64 21.85 6.19
CA ARG A 21 -13.48 20.56 5.50
C ARG A 21 -12.58 19.63 6.30
N GLY A 22 -12.99 18.37 6.42
CA GLY A 22 -12.19 17.32 7.06
C GLY A 22 -10.78 17.19 6.45
N LYS A 23 -9.75 17.14 7.31
CA LYS A 23 -8.34 17.23 6.90
C LYS A 23 -7.70 15.89 6.45
N ARG A 24 -8.52 14.87 6.14
CA ARG A 24 -8.08 13.54 5.63
C ARG A 24 -6.91 12.93 6.42
N LEU A 25 -6.89 13.16 7.73
CA LEU A 25 -5.92 12.59 8.67
C LEU A 25 -6.15 11.07 8.82
N GLY A 26 -5.30 10.42 9.60
CA GLY A 26 -5.39 9.00 9.93
C GLY A 26 -4.26 8.16 9.36
N VAL A 27 -4.36 6.87 9.63
CA VAL A 27 -3.44 5.83 9.17
C VAL A 27 -3.62 5.64 7.65
N LYS A 28 -2.50 5.52 6.94
CA LYS A 28 -2.44 5.31 5.49
C LYS A 28 -1.94 3.92 5.15
N ILE A 29 -0.98 3.41 5.91
CA ILE A 29 -0.45 2.05 5.80
C ILE A 29 -0.67 1.36 7.15
N TYR A 30 -1.35 0.22 7.13
CA TYR A 30 -1.66 -0.55 8.33
C TYR A 30 -0.52 -1.50 8.72
N GLY A 31 -0.67 -2.18 9.87
CA GLY A 31 0.26 -3.22 10.29
C GLY A 31 0.34 -4.34 9.26
N ASP A 32 1.52 -4.94 9.16
CA ASP A 32 1.84 -6.06 8.27
C ASP A 32 1.72 -5.75 6.76
N GLN A 33 1.62 -4.46 6.40
CA GLN A 33 1.64 -4.00 5.01
C GLN A 33 3.03 -3.50 4.59
N ALA A 34 3.31 -3.64 3.29
CA ALA A 34 4.54 -3.15 2.70
C ALA A 34 4.53 -1.62 2.60
N ALA A 35 5.59 -0.99 3.08
CA ALA A 35 5.90 0.43 2.90
C ALA A 35 7.11 0.58 1.98
N LYS A 36 7.09 1.65 1.19
CA LYS A 36 8.24 2.12 0.40
C LYS A 36 9.01 3.19 1.18
N PRO A 37 10.30 3.43 0.90
CA PRO A 37 11.00 4.58 1.45
C PRO A 37 10.26 5.88 1.08
N GLY A 38 10.11 6.78 2.04
CA GLY A 38 9.35 8.03 1.92
C GLY A 38 7.82 7.88 1.98
N ALA A 39 7.28 6.65 2.04
CA ALA A 39 5.85 6.45 2.12
C ALA A 39 5.29 6.95 3.47
N ILE A 40 4.18 7.68 3.42
CA ILE A 40 3.51 8.18 4.62
C ILE A 40 2.73 7.04 5.27
N ILE A 41 3.04 6.74 6.53
CA ILE A 41 2.37 5.70 7.32
C ILE A 41 1.16 6.29 8.05
N VAL A 42 1.31 7.46 8.69
CA VAL A 42 0.24 8.14 9.44
C VAL A 42 0.31 9.64 9.28
N ARG A 43 -0.82 10.28 8.98
CA ARG A 43 -1.00 11.73 9.12
C ARG A 43 -1.81 12.01 10.39
N GLN A 44 -1.24 12.71 11.36
CA GLN A 44 -1.87 12.90 12.66
C GLN A 44 -1.86 14.37 13.10
N ARG A 45 -2.55 14.65 14.20
CA ARG A 45 -2.46 15.92 14.94
C ARG A 45 -1.92 15.58 16.32
N GLY A 46 -0.75 16.13 16.64
CA GLY A 46 0.07 15.65 17.73
C GLY A 46 0.57 14.21 17.49
N THR A 47 1.33 13.67 18.44
CA THR A 47 1.89 12.31 18.39
C THR A 47 0.96 11.33 19.09
N LYS A 48 -0.04 10.79 18.37
CA LYS A 48 -0.79 9.61 18.84
C LYS A 48 0.05 8.35 18.71
N PHE A 49 0.78 8.29 17.59
CA PHE A 49 1.82 7.32 17.35
C PHE A 49 3.17 8.00 17.44
N HIS A 50 4.13 7.33 18.06
CA HIS A 50 5.51 7.74 18.16
C HIS A 50 6.36 7.08 17.07
N PRO A 51 7.40 7.76 16.56
CA PRO A 51 8.35 7.13 15.66
C PRO A 51 9.13 6.04 16.41
N GLY A 52 9.25 4.87 15.79
CA GLY A 52 10.10 3.76 16.23
C GLY A 52 11.32 3.62 15.32
N ASN A 53 11.69 2.39 14.98
CA ASN A 53 12.87 2.12 14.16
C ASN A 53 12.57 2.27 12.66
N ASN A 54 13.55 2.80 11.91
CA ASN A 54 13.52 2.98 10.45
C ASN A 54 12.37 3.87 9.93
N VAL A 55 11.96 4.82 10.77
CA VAL A 55 10.81 5.69 10.54
C VAL A 55 11.16 7.11 10.96
N GLY A 56 10.77 8.09 10.15
CA GLY A 56 10.97 9.51 10.42
C GLY A 56 9.71 10.22 10.91
N LEU A 57 9.91 11.33 11.64
CA LEU A 57 8.85 12.24 12.07
C LEU A 57 8.96 13.56 11.30
N GLY A 58 7.89 13.95 10.62
CA GLY A 58 7.79 15.23 9.90
C GLY A 58 7.42 16.40 10.81
N LYS A 59 7.52 17.62 10.29
CA LYS A 59 7.17 18.87 11.00
C LYS A 59 5.75 18.90 11.55
N ASP A 60 4.79 18.31 10.84
CA ASP A 60 3.38 18.22 11.24
C ASP A 60 3.06 16.92 12.00
N PHE A 61 4.08 16.27 12.59
CA PHE A 61 4.00 14.98 13.26
C PHE A 61 3.58 13.80 12.36
N THR A 62 3.60 13.98 11.04
CA THR A 62 3.40 12.91 10.07
C THR A 62 4.54 11.89 10.19
N ILE A 63 4.19 10.61 10.19
CA ILE A 63 5.15 9.52 10.28
C ILE A 63 5.35 8.93 8.87
N PHE A 64 6.60 8.79 8.45
CA PHE A 64 6.98 8.26 7.13
C PHE A 64 8.09 7.21 7.24
N SER A 65 8.10 6.25 6.31
CA SER A 65 9.11 5.18 6.29
C SER A 65 10.44 5.68 5.73
N LEU A 66 11.56 5.23 6.30
CA LEU A 66 12.90 5.48 5.74
C LEU A 66 13.37 4.34 4.82
N ILE A 67 12.92 3.12 5.10
CA ILE A 67 13.29 1.91 4.35
C ILE A 67 12.06 1.30 3.67
N ASP A 68 12.30 0.37 2.75
CA ASP A 68 11.30 -0.59 2.31
C ASP A 68 11.15 -1.72 3.34
N GLY A 69 9.92 -2.18 3.53
CA GLY A 69 9.66 -3.24 4.50
C GLY A 69 8.22 -3.30 4.97
N VAL A 70 8.00 -4.03 6.06
CA VAL A 70 6.70 -4.21 6.69
C VAL A 70 6.54 -3.25 7.87
N VAL A 71 5.40 -2.56 7.92
CA VAL A 71 5.05 -1.67 9.05
C VAL A 71 4.55 -2.50 10.23
N LYS A 72 5.05 -2.22 11.44
CA LYS A 72 4.59 -2.83 12.68
C LYS A 72 4.23 -1.78 13.72
N PHE A 73 3.09 -1.99 14.39
CA PHE A 73 2.64 -1.16 15.49
C PHE A 73 2.93 -1.86 16.81
N GLU A 74 3.71 -1.21 17.67
CA GLU A 74 4.13 -1.77 18.96
C GLU A 74 3.64 -0.87 20.10
N LYS A 75 3.47 -1.43 21.29
CA LYS A 75 3.21 -0.62 22.49
C LYS A 75 4.47 0.18 22.85
N PHE A 76 4.25 1.41 23.30
CA PHE A 76 5.28 2.31 23.81
C PHE A 76 4.85 2.76 25.21
N GLY A 77 5.19 1.95 26.22
CA GLY A 77 4.68 2.12 27.58
C GLY A 77 3.22 1.66 27.74
N PRO A 78 2.48 2.19 28.73
CA PRO A 78 1.14 1.71 29.07
C PRO A 78 0.11 2.05 27.97
N ASP A 79 0.08 3.31 27.52
CA ASP A 79 -1.02 3.82 26.68
C ASP A 79 -0.60 4.16 25.24
N LYS A 80 0.69 4.47 25.01
CA LYS A 80 1.15 4.99 23.73
C LYS A 80 1.54 3.85 22.79
N LYS A 81 1.59 4.15 21.49
CA LYS A 81 2.03 3.22 20.45
C LYS A 81 3.18 3.83 19.67
N LYS A 82 4.12 2.99 19.24
CA LYS A 82 5.19 3.36 18.31
C LYS A 82 5.06 2.59 17.00
N ILE A 83 5.57 3.17 15.93
CA ILE A 83 5.55 2.60 14.59
C ILE A 83 6.98 2.33 14.16
N SER A 84 7.28 1.08 13.85
CA SER A 84 8.57 0.67 13.30
C SER A 84 8.37 0.04 11.93
N VAL A 85 9.39 0.12 11.08
CA VAL A 85 9.42 -0.60 9.81
C VAL A 85 10.55 -1.62 9.85
N TYR A 86 10.23 -2.87 9.50
CA TYR A 86 11.17 -3.98 9.45
C TYR A 86 11.36 -4.44 8.01
N PRO A 87 12.59 -4.74 7.56
CA PRO A 87 12.81 -5.24 6.20
C PRO A 87 12.02 -6.53 5.97
N ARG A 88 11.33 -6.63 4.83
CA ARG A 88 10.58 -7.82 4.46
C ARG A 88 11.49 -8.77 3.69
N VAL A 89 11.69 -9.98 4.20
CA VAL A 89 12.27 -11.05 3.39
C VAL A 89 11.18 -11.55 2.43
N GLU A 90 11.42 -11.43 1.12
CA GLU A 90 10.50 -11.96 0.12
C GLU A 90 10.47 -13.49 0.22
N GLN A 91 9.29 -14.04 0.50
CA GLN A 91 9.11 -15.49 0.48
C GLN A 91 8.96 -15.94 -0.98
N PRO A 92 9.61 -17.06 -1.39
CA PRO A 92 9.50 -17.57 -2.75
C PRO A 92 8.05 -17.94 -3.09
N GLU A 93 7.62 -17.54 -4.29
CA GLU A 93 6.25 -17.83 -4.74
C GLU A 93 6.08 -19.33 -5.07
N ASN A 94 4.97 -19.93 -4.63
CA ASN A 94 4.64 -21.30 -5.00
C ASN A 94 4.18 -21.37 -6.47
N SER A 95 4.92 -22.12 -7.30
CA SER A 95 4.65 -22.33 -8.73
C SER A 95 3.28 -22.95 -8.99
N ASN A 96 2.84 -23.84 -8.10
CA ASN A 96 1.56 -24.56 -8.21
C ASN A 96 0.38 -23.77 -7.61
N SER A 97 0.49 -22.45 -7.46
CA SER A 97 -0.61 -21.64 -6.94
C SER A 97 -1.73 -21.44 -7.98
N TYR A 98 -2.98 -21.41 -7.50
CA TYR A 98 -4.14 -21.07 -8.33
C TYR A 98 -3.96 -19.76 -9.09
N ARG A 99 -3.33 -18.76 -8.43
CA ARG A 99 -3.03 -17.44 -8.98
C ARG A 99 -2.08 -17.52 -10.18
N ALA A 100 -1.02 -18.33 -10.08
CA ALA A 100 -0.09 -18.55 -11.19
C ALA A 100 -0.78 -19.22 -12.38
N ARG A 101 -1.55 -20.29 -12.14
CA ARG A 101 -2.30 -21.00 -13.19
C ARG A 101 -3.27 -20.08 -13.95
N LYS A 102 -4.02 -19.23 -13.23
CA LYS A 102 -4.93 -18.28 -13.87
C LYS A 102 -4.19 -17.19 -14.65
N ARG A 103 -3.06 -16.69 -14.16
CA ARG A 103 -2.21 -15.73 -14.87
C ARG A 103 -1.72 -16.30 -16.21
N GLU A 104 -1.18 -17.52 -16.20
CA GLU A 104 -0.70 -18.20 -17.41
C GLU A 104 -1.86 -18.52 -18.37
N TYR A 105 -3.02 -18.93 -17.85
CA TYR A 105 -4.22 -19.12 -18.68
C TYR A 105 -4.56 -17.85 -19.48
N PHE A 106 -4.68 -16.69 -18.82
CA PHE A 106 -5.00 -15.44 -19.52
C PHE A 106 -3.89 -14.96 -20.47
N ARG A 107 -2.62 -15.28 -20.18
CA ARG A 107 -1.50 -15.05 -21.10
C ARG A 107 -1.67 -15.91 -22.37
N LEU A 108 -1.83 -17.21 -22.21
CA LEU A 108 -2.00 -18.15 -23.32
C LEU A 108 -3.23 -17.83 -24.18
N GLN A 109 -4.35 -17.41 -23.58
CA GLN A 109 -5.52 -16.99 -24.33
C GLN A 109 -5.27 -15.74 -25.18
N ARG A 110 -4.52 -14.75 -24.67
CA ARG A 110 -4.12 -13.57 -25.45
C ARG A 110 -3.22 -13.96 -26.62
N GLU A 111 -2.21 -14.78 -26.39
CA GLU A 111 -1.30 -15.25 -27.44
C GLU A 111 -2.03 -16.06 -28.51
N ARG A 112 -2.89 -17.01 -28.11
CA ARG A 112 -3.72 -17.81 -29.04
C ARG A 112 -4.66 -16.93 -29.87
N LYS A 113 -5.31 -15.95 -29.24
CA LYS A 113 -6.20 -15.01 -29.93
C LYS A 113 -5.44 -14.10 -30.89
N LYS A 114 -4.24 -13.63 -30.48
CA LYS A 114 -3.33 -12.85 -31.33
C LYS A 114 -2.87 -13.67 -32.54
N ALA A 115 -2.38 -14.90 -32.33
CA ALA A 115 -1.96 -15.81 -33.39
C ALA A 115 -3.11 -16.16 -34.37
N LYS A 116 -4.33 -16.39 -33.86
CA LYS A 116 -5.51 -16.63 -34.71
C LYS A 116 -5.89 -15.39 -35.54
N LYS A 117 -5.71 -14.19 -34.98
CA LYS A 117 -5.97 -12.92 -35.69
C LYS A 117 -4.88 -12.63 -36.73
N GLU A 118 -3.64 -12.96 -36.43
CA GLU A 118 -2.48 -12.79 -37.32
C GLU A 118 -2.40 -13.86 -38.41
N GLY A 119 -3.21 -14.93 -38.33
CA GLY A 119 -3.46 -15.84 -39.45
C GLY A 119 -2.24 -16.61 -39.94
N ILE A 120 -1.39 -17.10 -39.03
CA ILE A 120 -0.26 -17.97 -39.37
C ILE A 120 -0.69 -19.44 -39.22
N LEU A 121 -0.62 -20.22 -40.31
CA LEU A 121 -0.59 -21.69 -40.25
C LEU A 121 0.58 -22.09 -39.34
N SER A 122 0.28 -22.76 -38.22
CA SER A 122 1.20 -23.61 -37.46
C SER A 122 2.50 -22.93 -36.96
N PRO A 123 2.58 -22.47 -35.69
CA PRO A 123 3.90 -22.33 -35.09
C PRO A 123 4.45 -23.74 -34.85
N GLN A 124 5.53 -24.09 -35.55
CA GLN A 124 6.27 -25.32 -35.32
C GLN A 124 6.55 -25.48 -33.81
N LEU A 125 6.34 -26.69 -33.31
CA LEU A 125 6.88 -27.14 -32.04
C LEU A 125 8.40 -27.01 -32.10
N VAL A 126 8.93 -25.84 -31.72
CA VAL A 126 10.35 -25.72 -31.38
C VAL A 126 10.51 -26.43 -30.05
N LEU A 127 10.89 -27.71 -30.14
CA LEU A 127 11.39 -28.52 -29.05
C LEU A 127 12.53 -27.76 -28.36
N ALA A 128 12.24 -27.15 -27.22
CA ALA A 128 13.29 -26.69 -26.32
C ALA A 128 13.83 -27.91 -25.54
N SER A 129 14.51 -28.82 -26.24
CA SER A 129 15.46 -29.74 -25.62
C SER A 129 16.78 -28.99 -25.43
N GLY A 130 16.83 -28.09 -24.46
CA GLY A 130 18.06 -27.51 -23.97
C GLY A 130 18.71 -28.43 -22.94
N THR A 131 19.23 -29.59 -23.38
CA THR A 131 20.20 -30.35 -22.60
C THR A 131 21.59 -30.00 -23.09
N ASN A 132 22.15 -28.93 -22.55
CA ASN A 132 23.59 -28.70 -22.53
C ASN A 132 24.03 -28.70 -21.06
N PHE A 133 24.42 -29.88 -20.57
CA PHE A 133 25.31 -30.03 -19.40
C PHE A 133 26.35 -31.10 -19.76
N SER A 134 27.55 -30.59 -20.07
CA SER A 134 28.88 -31.13 -19.75
C SER A 134 29.11 -32.65 -19.67
N GLY A 135 30.08 -33.14 -20.46
CA GLY A 135 30.94 -34.25 -20.02
C GLY A 135 31.22 -35.31 -21.08
N ALA A 136 32.09 -34.99 -22.05
CA ALA A 136 32.81 -36.02 -22.78
C ALA A 136 33.77 -36.74 -21.81
N ALA A 137 33.55 -38.02 -21.56
CA ALA A 137 34.55 -38.92 -21.00
C ALA A 137 34.98 -39.88 -22.13
N PRO A 138 36.28 -39.98 -22.47
CA PRO A 138 36.74 -40.99 -23.41
C PRO A 138 36.91 -42.32 -22.65
N LEU A 139 36.29 -43.39 -23.16
CA LEU A 139 36.64 -44.76 -22.82
C LEU A 139 36.98 -45.50 -24.12
N CYS A 140 38.23 -45.95 -24.15
CA CYS A 140 38.94 -46.95 -24.96
C CYS A 140 38.47 -47.23 -26.39
#